data_AF-A0A2M7SB71-F1
#
_entry.id   AF-A0A2M7SB71-F1
#
_cell.length_a   1.000
_cell.length_b   1.000
_cell.length_c   1.000
_cell.angle_alpha   90.00
_cell.angle_beta   90.00
_cell.angle_gamma   90.00
#
_symmetry.space_group_name_H-M   'P 1'
#
loop_
_entity.id
_entity.type
_entity.pdbx_description
1 polymer ?
#
loop_
_entity_poly.entity_id
_entity_poly.type
_entity_poly.pdbx_seq_one_letter_code
_entity_poly.pdbx_strand_id
1 'polypeptide(L)'
;MDILGLSISGLLASALLEELEEKNKEKETEPEPEAQPEEEKKEVIWDEKTMSIEGMGRVKFFRPTEKIEKEADDFYHSSLDRFIKSGMKTRIAIEQELRVNGVINDETERKQEDLRKAIADATARLSGPDDPAEKERLVDEIREMKKNLFAYIDQSARHYHDSAESAAEKEKWLFIIQKSAFDDKAEHLLWDTLDKLKKDAAEKEKTVFRVVMEYMCFVHKTDEFIPDFRNLVNKY
;
A
#
# COMPACT_ATOMS: atom_id res chain seq x y z
N MET A 1 9.81 0.12 19.58
CA MET A 1 10.06 0.37 18.16
C MET A 1 8.67 0.57 17.57
N ASP A 2 8.33 1.78 17.12
CA ASP A 2 6.99 2.13 16.62
C ASP A 2 6.73 1.28 15.37
N ILE A 3 5.88 0.27 15.47
CA ILE A 3 5.52 -0.69 14.42
C ILE A 3 4.71 0.03 13.32
N LEU A 4 4.05 1.13 13.66
CA LEU A 4 3.44 2.07 12.72
C LEU A 4 4.47 3.07 12.14
N GLY A 5 5.76 2.87 12.46
CA GLY A 5 6.92 3.64 12.04
C GLY A 5 7.63 3.08 10.79
N LEU A 6 6.99 2.19 10.03
CA LEU A 6 7.38 1.93 8.65
C LEU A 6 6.40 2.69 7.78
N SER A 7 6.87 3.38 6.73
CA SER A 7 5.94 4.00 5.80
C SER A 7 5.11 2.88 5.19
N ILE A 8 3.86 2.83 5.61
CA ILE A 8 2.82 1.94 5.13
C ILE A 8 2.79 1.95 3.58
N SER A 9 3.10 3.12 3.00
CA SER A 9 3.30 3.36 1.57
C SER A 9 4.50 2.62 0.95
N GLY A 10 5.59 2.38 1.68
CA GLY A 10 6.75 1.61 1.19
C GLY A 10 6.48 0.11 1.12
N LEU A 11 5.69 -0.41 2.07
CA LEU A 11 5.25 -1.82 2.09
C LEU A 11 4.16 -2.06 1.02
N LEU A 12 3.27 -1.09 0.81
CA LEU A 12 2.26 -1.13 -0.24
C LEU A 12 2.79 -0.83 -1.66
N ALA A 13 3.79 0.02 -1.82
CA ALA A 13 4.34 0.35 -3.13
C ALA A 13 4.82 -0.89 -3.87
N SER A 14 5.32 -1.90 -3.14
CA SER A 14 5.71 -3.20 -3.70
C SER A 14 4.52 -4.01 -4.20
N ALA A 15 3.39 -3.95 -3.51
CA ALA A 15 2.20 -4.73 -3.84
C ALA A 15 1.34 -4.05 -4.93
N LEU A 16 1.32 -2.71 -4.96
CA LEU A 16 0.73 -1.90 -6.03
C LEU A 16 1.52 -2.00 -7.35
N LEU A 17 2.84 -2.24 -7.29
CA LEU A 17 3.65 -2.52 -8.48
C LEU A 17 3.25 -3.85 -9.15
N GLU A 18 2.81 -4.84 -8.36
CA GLU A 18 2.22 -6.10 -8.87
C GLU A 18 0.85 -5.86 -9.52
N GLU A 19 -0.01 -5.05 -8.89
CA GLU A 19 -1.36 -4.73 -9.39
C GLU A 19 -1.36 -3.87 -10.68
N LEU A 20 -0.41 -2.93 -10.82
CA LEU A 20 -0.25 -2.12 -12.04
C LEU A 20 0.23 -2.95 -13.25
N GLU A 21 0.98 -4.02 -13.00
CA GLU A 21 1.48 -4.93 -14.04
C GLU A 21 0.41 -5.94 -14.50
N GLU A 22 -0.50 -6.37 -13.61
CA GLU A 22 -1.63 -7.24 -13.97
C GLU A 22 -2.74 -6.48 -14.71
N LYS A 23 -3.09 -5.26 -14.28
CA LYS A 23 -4.09 -4.42 -14.98
C LYS A 23 -3.66 -4.01 -16.39
N ASN A 24 -2.36 -3.91 -16.65
CA ASN A 24 -1.84 -3.68 -18.00
C ASN A 24 -1.87 -4.94 -18.89
N LYS A 25 -1.94 -6.14 -18.31
CA LYS A 25 -2.15 -7.41 -19.05
C LYS A 25 -3.63 -7.64 -19.40
N GLU A 26 -4.55 -7.27 -18.53
CA GLU A 26 -6.00 -7.43 -18.78
C GLU A 26 -6.52 -6.46 -19.86
N LYS A 27 -5.95 -5.26 -19.98
CA LYS A 27 -6.32 -4.29 -21.03
C LYS A 27 -5.90 -4.69 -22.45
N GLU A 28 -5.02 -5.67 -22.62
CA GLU A 28 -4.57 -6.13 -23.93
C GLU A 28 -5.28 -7.41 -24.42
N THR A 29 -6.25 -7.95 -23.66
CA THR A 29 -6.89 -9.24 -23.98
C THR A 29 -8.42 -9.25 -24.11
N GLU A 30 -9.12 -8.12 -23.96
CA GLU A 30 -10.57 -8.07 -24.26
C GLU A 30 -10.86 -7.58 -25.70
N PRO A 31 -11.58 -8.37 -26.53
CA PRO A 31 -12.17 -7.83 -27.76
C PRO A 31 -13.33 -6.88 -27.42
N GLU A 32 -13.49 -5.80 -28.20
CA GLU A 32 -14.63 -4.89 -28.11
C GLU A 32 -15.96 -5.68 -28.12
N PRO A 33 -16.81 -5.59 -27.08
CA PRO A 33 -18.14 -6.17 -27.15
C PRO A 33 -19.06 -5.27 -27.98
N GLU A 34 -19.73 -5.87 -28.97
CA GLU A 34 -20.78 -5.24 -29.76
C GLU A 34 -21.91 -4.71 -28.86
N ALA A 35 -22.43 -3.54 -29.22
CA ALA A 35 -23.49 -2.85 -28.50
C ALA A 35 -24.80 -3.65 -28.52
N GLN A 36 -25.34 -3.94 -27.33
CA GLN A 36 -26.76 -4.26 -27.12
C GLN A 36 -27.31 -3.49 -25.90
N PRO A 37 -28.62 -3.18 -25.89
CA PRO A 37 -29.15 -1.97 -25.25
C PRO A 37 -29.42 -2.12 -23.75
N GLU A 38 -29.59 -0.95 -23.12
CA GLU A 38 -29.86 -0.70 -21.70
C GLU A 38 -30.95 -1.60 -21.10
N GLU A 39 -30.67 -2.19 -19.94
CA GLU A 39 -31.35 -1.92 -18.66
C GLU A 39 -30.86 -2.90 -17.59
N GLU A 40 -30.32 -2.37 -16.48
CA GLU A 40 -30.75 -2.70 -15.11
C GLU A 40 -29.86 -1.93 -14.13
N LYS A 41 -30.49 -1.22 -13.19
CA LYS A 41 -29.80 -0.51 -12.10
C LYS A 41 -28.95 -1.51 -11.33
N LYS A 42 -27.64 -1.54 -11.59
CA LYS A 42 -26.70 -2.27 -10.73
C LYS A 42 -26.71 -1.63 -9.35
N GLU A 43 -27.28 -2.36 -8.40
CA GLU A 43 -27.01 -2.18 -6.97
C GLU A 43 -25.50 -2.01 -6.78
N VAL A 44 -25.10 -0.95 -6.09
CA VAL A 44 -23.70 -0.74 -5.71
C VAL A 44 -23.36 -1.81 -4.69
N ILE A 45 -22.80 -2.92 -5.16
CA ILE A 45 -22.24 -3.97 -4.30
C ILE A 45 -21.03 -3.33 -3.64
N TRP A 46 -21.13 -3.06 -2.33
CA TRP A 46 -19.99 -2.66 -1.54
C TRP A 46 -19.04 -3.85 -1.47
N ASP A 47 -17.83 -3.72 -2.01
CA ASP A 47 -16.77 -4.67 -1.70
C ASP A 47 -16.56 -4.62 -0.18
N GLU A 48 -16.94 -5.70 0.51
CA GLU A 48 -16.81 -5.85 1.96
C GLU A 48 -15.99 -7.08 2.32
N LYS A 49 -15.25 -6.99 3.43
CA LYS A 49 -14.50 -8.11 4.01
C LYS A 49 -14.77 -8.17 5.50
N THR A 50 -15.22 -9.33 5.99
CA THR A 50 -15.38 -9.56 7.42
C THR A 50 -14.32 -10.53 7.92
N MET A 51 -13.69 -10.22 9.04
CA MET A 51 -12.69 -11.08 9.65
C MET A 51 -12.65 -10.99 11.18
N SER A 52 -12.06 -12.01 11.81
CA SER A 52 -11.85 -12.02 13.26
C SER A 52 -10.45 -11.54 13.60
N ILE A 53 -10.37 -10.44 14.36
CA ILE A 53 -9.12 -9.85 14.83
C ILE A 53 -9.03 -10.06 16.35
N GLU A 54 -7.96 -10.72 16.78
CA GLU A 54 -7.71 -10.97 18.20
C GLU A 54 -7.67 -9.66 19.00
N GLY A 55 -8.43 -9.60 20.09
CA GLY A 55 -8.58 -8.40 20.91
C GLY A 55 -9.59 -7.35 20.39
N MET A 56 -10.10 -7.49 19.16
CA MET A 56 -11.12 -6.59 18.56
C MET A 56 -12.43 -7.32 18.22
N GLY A 57 -12.41 -8.65 18.10
CA GLY A 57 -13.59 -9.43 17.72
C GLY A 57 -13.78 -9.48 16.20
N ARG A 58 -15.03 -9.52 15.75
CA ARG A 58 -15.36 -9.54 14.31
C ARG A 58 -15.40 -8.12 13.78
N VAL A 59 -14.51 -7.82 12.84
CA VAL A 59 -14.39 -6.51 12.19
C VAL A 59 -14.84 -6.65 10.75
N LYS A 60 -15.68 -5.73 10.30
CA LYS A 60 -16.12 -5.59 8.91
C LYS A 60 -15.43 -4.38 8.28
N PHE A 61 -14.81 -4.60 7.13
CA PHE A 61 -14.15 -3.58 6.32
C PHE A 61 -14.96 -3.30 5.06
N PHE A 62 -15.03 -2.02 4.70
CA PHE A 62 -15.58 -1.56 3.43
C PHE A 62 -14.52 -0.80 2.65
N ARG A 63 -14.50 -0.96 1.33
CA ARG A 63 -13.68 -0.07 0.50
C ARG A 63 -14.10 1.38 0.70
N PRO A 64 -13.15 2.33 0.68
CA PRO A 64 -13.51 3.74 0.79
C PRO A 64 -14.31 4.16 -0.44
N THR A 65 -15.33 4.98 -0.23
CA THR A 65 -16.03 5.64 -1.35
C THR A 65 -15.21 6.81 -1.87
N GLU A 66 -15.49 7.27 -3.08
CA GLU A 66 -14.92 8.52 -3.62
C GLU A 66 -15.07 9.70 -2.66
N LYS A 67 -16.18 9.76 -1.91
CA LYS A 67 -16.39 10.79 -0.88
C LYS A 67 -15.37 10.67 0.25
N ILE A 68 -15.15 9.46 0.77
CA ILE A 68 -14.18 9.21 1.84
C ILE A 68 -12.76 9.49 1.34
N GLU A 69 -12.43 9.09 0.10
CA GLU A 69 -11.13 9.35 -0.51
C GLU A 69 -10.86 10.86 -0.62
N LYS A 70 -11.83 11.63 -1.10
CA LYS A 70 -11.72 13.09 -1.19
C LYS A 70 -11.56 13.74 0.19
N GLU A 71 -12.35 13.33 1.18
CA GLU A 71 -12.20 13.82 2.56
C GLU A 71 -10.81 13.47 3.13
N ALA A 72 -10.27 12.30 2.77
CA ALA A 72 -8.93 11.88 3.18
C ALA A 72 -7.84 12.71 2.49
N ASP A 73 -8.01 13.10 1.23
CA ASP A 73 -7.08 14.00 0.52
C ASP A 73 -7.06 15.39 1.15
N ASP A 74 -8.22 15.96 1.45
CA ASP A 74 -8.32 17.24 2.17
C ASP A 74 -7.63 17.15 3.54
N PHE A 75 -7.82 16.03 4.24
CA PHE A 75 -7.19 15.76 5.53
C PHE A 75 -5.66 15.59 5.42
N TYR A 76 -5.18 14.95 4.36
CA TYR A 76 -3.75 14.83 4.04
C TYR A 76 -3.12 16.20 3.87
N HIS A 77 -3.69 17.08 3.03
CA HIS A 77 -3.15 18.41 2.78
C HIS A 77 -3.11 19.25 4.06
N SER A 78 -4.16 19.21 4.88
CA SER A 78 -4.19 19.90 6.17
C SER A 78 -3.12 19.37 7.13
N SER A 79 -2.93 18.05 7.18
CA SER A 79 -1.93 17.42 8.04
C SER A 79 -0.50 17.71 7.58
N LEU A 80 -0.25 17.68 6.28
CA LEU A 80 1.05 18.04 5.69
C LEU A 80 1.45 19.47 6.05
N ASP A 81 0.55 20.42 5.86
CA ASP A 81 0.77 21.82 6.23
C ASP A 81 1.09 21.96 7.73
N ARG A 82 0.37 21.22 8.58
CA ARG A 82 0.61 21.22 10.03
C ARG A 82 1.99 20.67 10.38
N PHE A 83 2.40 19.56 9.76
CA PHE A 83 3.70 18.95 10.02
C PHE A 83 4.87 19.82 9.54
N ILE A 84 4.74 20.43 8.37
CA ILE A 84 5.71 21.41 7.86
C ILE A 84 5.82 22.60 8.82
N LYS A 85 4.69 23.16 9.28
CA LYS A 85 4.68 24.27 10.25
C LYS A 85 5.27 23.91 11.60
N SER A 86 5.19 22.64 12.02
CA SER A 86 5.86 22.13 13.22
C SER A 86 7.36 21.88 13.05
N GLY A 87 7.92 22.07 11.85
CA GLY A 87 9.34 21.94 11.58
C GLY A 87 9.78 20.56 11.06
N MET A 88 8.85 19.67 10.70
CA MET A 88 9.22 18.43 10.01
C MET A 88 9.78 18.73 8.62
N LYS A 89 10.82 17.99 8.23
CA LYS A 89 11.42 18.15 6.90
C LYS A 89 10.53 17.49 5.85
N THR A 90 10.47 18.10 4.67
CA THR A 90 9.87 17.47 3.50
C THR A 90 10.77 16.37 2.97
N ARG A 91 10.21 15.44 2.20
CA ARG A 91 10.97 14.40 1.50
C ARG A 91 12.08 14.99 0.63
N ILE A 92 11.78 16.09 -0.06
CA ILE A 92 12.76 16.80 -0.91
C ILE A 92 13.92 17.36 -0.08
N ALA A 93 13.64 17.95 1.08
CA ALA A 93 14.70 18.48 1.95
C ALA A 93 15.59 17.36 2.52
N ILE A 94 14.98 16.24 2.92
CA ILE A 94 15.72 15.05 3.37
C ILE A 94 16.59 14.50 2.24
N GLU A 95 16.04 14.37 1.03
CA GLU A 95 16.77 13.88 -0.14
C GLU A 95 17.99 14.76 -0.46
N GLN A 96 17.82 16.09 -0.43
CA GLN A 96 18.93 17.02 -0.62
C GLN A 96 20.05 16.81 0.41
N GLU A 97 19.72 16.63 1.69
CA GLU A 97 20.71 16.35 2.74
C GLU A 97 21.42 15.01 2.51
N LEU A 98 20.70 13.98 2.10
CA LEU A 98 21.28 12.66 1.82
C LEU A 98 22.20 12.67 0.61
N ARG A 99 21.86 13.44 -0.44
CA ARG A 99 22.73 13.66 -1.60
C ARG A 99 24.01 14.38 -1.20
N VAL A 100 23.91 15.45 -0.40
CA VAL A 100 25.09 16.19 0.10
C VAL A 100 25.99 15.30 0.96
N ASN A 101 25.40 14.42 1.77
CA ASN A 101 26.12 13.49 2.64
C ASN A 101 26.62 12.24 1.90
N GLY A 102 26.38 12.11 0.59
CA GLY A 102 26.80 10.98 -0.24
C GLY A 102 26.08 9.67 0.07
N VAL A 103 24.96 9.71 0.80
CA VAL A 103 24.14 8.54 1.14
C VAL A 103 23.31 8.11 -0.05
N ILE A 104 22.73 9.08 -0.77
CA ILE A 104 22.09 8.86 -2.07
C ILE A 104 23.04 9.40 -3.14
N ASN A 105 23.34 8.56 -4.13
CA ASN A 105 24.20 8.92 -5.25
C ASN A 105 23.56 8.49 -6.58
N ASP A 106 23.95 9.16 -7.66
CA ASP A 106 23.44 8.92 -9.01
C ASP A 106 23.67 7.47 -9.48
N GLU A 107 24.64 6.75 -8.90
CA GLU A 107 24.88 5.34 -9.18
C GLU A 107 23.74 4.45 -8.67
N THR A 108 23.23 4.71 -7.48
CA THR A 108 22.09 3.98 -6.91
C THR A 108 20.82 4.26 -7.69
N GLU A 109 20.60 5.51 -8.11
CA GLU A 109 19.45 5.89 -8.94
C GLU A 109 19.48 5.21 -10.31
N ARG A 110 20.66 5.16 -10.95
CA ARG A 110 20.86 4.41 -12.20
C ARG A 110 20.58 2.93 -12.03
N LYS A 111 21.07 2.30 -10.95
CA LYS A 111 20.81 0.88 -10.68
C LYS A 111 19.32 0.58 -10.51
N GLN A 112 18.56 1.46 -9.86
CA GLN A 112 17.10 1.30 -9.77
C GLN A 112 16.42 1.39 -11.14
N GLU A 113 16.81 2.37 -11.95
CA GLU A 113 16.27 2.55 -13.30
C GLU A 113 16.61 1.37 -14.22
N ASP A 114 17.84 0.87 -14.15
CA ASP A 114 18.29 -0.30 -14.92
C ASP A 114 17.53 -1.56 -14.50
N LEU A 115 17.28 -1.74 -13.19
CA LEU A 115 16.44 -2.84 -12.68
C LEU A 115 15.00 -2.75 -13.17
N ARG A 116 14.39 -1.55 -13.19
CA ARG A 116 13.03 -1.35 -13.72
C ARG A 116 12.94 -1.74 -15.20
N LYS A 117 13.92 -1.32 -16.01
CA LYS A 117 13.99 -1.68 -17.42
C LYS A 117 14.18 -3.18 -17.61
N ALA A 118 15.08 -3.79 -16.86
CA ALA A 118 15.33 -5.23 -16.94
C ALA A 118 14.10 -6.06 -16.55
N ILE A 119 13.33 -5.64 -15.55
CA ILE A 119 12.05 -6.27 -15.17
C ILE A 119 11.03 -6.14 -16.29
N ALA A 120 10.88 -4.95 -16.88
CA ALA A 120 9.94 -4.72 -17.98
C ALA A 120 10.30 -5.60 -19.20
N ASP A 121 11.58 -5.65 -19.57
CA ASP A 121 12.07 -6.44 -20.69
C ASP A 121 11.88 -7.95 -20.45
N ALA A 122 12.23 -8.45 -19.26
CA ALA A 122 12.02 -9.86 -18.91
C ALA A 122 10.53 -10.22 -18.85
N THR A 123 9.67 -9.31 -18.40
CA THR A 123 8.22 -9.50 -18.36
C THR A 123 7.62 -9.54 -19.76
N ALA A 124 8.06 -8.67 -20.67
CA ALA A 124 7.65 -8.74 -22.08
C ALA A 124 8.08 -10.07 -22.73
N ARG A 125 9.24 -10.59 -22.33
CA ARG A 125 9.73 -11.92 -22.74
C ARG A 125 9.00 -13.09 -22.12
N LEU A 126 8.09 -12.92 -21.15
CA LEU A 126 7.24 -14.01 -20.66
C LEU A 126 6.08 -14.35 -21.60
N SER A 127 5.67 -13.39 -22.44
CA SER A 127 4.55 -13.55 -23.38
C SER A 127 4.93 -14.30 -24.67
N GLY A 128 6.23 -14.54 -24.90
CA GLY A 128 6.77 -15.14 -26.13
C GLY A 128 7.30 -16.59 -26.08
N PRO A 129 7.72 -17.19 -24.94
CA PRO A 129 8.20 -18.56 -24.90
C PRO A 129 7.02 -19.52 -24.88
N ASP A 130 7.12 -20.64 -25.59
CA ASP A 130 6.20 -21.78 -25.43
C ASP A 130 6.76 -22.86 -24.51
N ASP A 131 8.07 -22.82 -24.23
CA ASP A 131 8.75 -23.78 -23.34
C ASP A 131 8.47 -23.47 -21.86
N PRO A 132 7.82 -24.38 -21.11
CA PRO A 132 7.56 -24.22 -19.68
C PRO A 132 8.83 -24.00 -18.84
N ALA A 133 9.96 -24.62 -19.20
CA ALA A 133 11.21 -24.49 -18.46
C ALA A 133 11.85 -23.10 -18.63
N GLU A 134 11.72 -22.50 -19.82
CA GLU A 134 12.17 -21.13 -20.07
C GLU A 134 11.27 -20.11 -19.38
N LYS A 135 9.95 -20.35 -19.32
CA LYS A 135 9.01 -19.53 -18.53
C LYS A 135 9.36 -19.55 -17.04
N GLU A 136 9.58 -20.72 -16.46
CA GLU A 136 9.92 -20.86 -15.05
C GLU A 136 11.21 -20.09 -14.70
N ARG A 137 12.25 -20.21 -15.54
CA ARG A 137 13.50 -19.45 -15.38
C ARG A 137 13.27 -17.94 -15.42
N LEU A 138 12.48 -17.44 -16.37
CA LEU A 138 12.17 -16.01 -16.49
C LEU A 138 11.37 -15.49 -15.29
N VAL A 139 10.45 -16.29 -14.77
CA VAL A 139 9.70 -15.96 -13.54
C VAL A 139 10.64 -15.81 -12.35
N ASP A 140 11.57 -16.73 -12.15
CA ASP A 140 12.54 -16.67 -11.05
C ASP A 140 13.51 -15.48 -11.21
N GLU A 141 13.95 -15.18 -12.44
CA GLU A 141 14.79 -14.03 -12.75
C GLU A 141 14.08 -12.71 -12.43
N ILE A 142 12.81 -12.56 -12.85
CA ILE A 142 11.98 -11.40 -12.52
C ILE A 142 11.80 -11.29 -11.01
N ARG A 143 11.58 -12.40 -10.30
CA ARG A 143 11.43 -12.41 -8.85
C ARG A 143 12.67 -11.86 -8.15
N GLU A 144 13.87 -12.31 -8.52
CA GLU A 144 15.11 -11.82 -7.91
C GLU A 144 15.41 -10.36 -8.29
N MET A 145 15.10 -9.92 -9.52
CA MET A 145 15.22 -8.50 -9.89
C MET A 145 14.26 -7.62 -9.08
N LYS A 146 13.00 -8.04 -8.93
CA LYS A 146 11.99 -7.35 -8.10
C LYS A 146 12.44 -7.24 -6.65
N LYS A 147 13.00 -8.32 -6.08
CA LYS A 147 13.56 -8.34 -4.72
C LYS A 147 14.72 -7.35 -4.56
N ASN A 148 15.63 -7.27 -5.52
CA ASN A 148 16.74 -6.30 -5.49
C ASN A 148 16.22 -4.86 -5.62
N LEU A 149 15.26 -4.60 -6.51
CA LEU A 149 14.60 -3.30 -6.62
C LEU A 149 13.91 -2.92 -5.31
N PHE A 150 13.24 -3.89 -4.67
CA PHE A 150 12.61 -3.70 -3.37
C PHE A 150 13.62 -3.33 -2.29
N ALA A 151 14.78 -3.98 -2.23
CA ALA A 151 15.82 -3.63 -1.25
C ALA A 151 16.27 -2.16 -1.38
N TYR A 152 16.40 -1.65 -2.62
CA TYR A 152 16.71 -0.25 -2.87
C TYR A 152 15.56 0.70 -2.48
N ILE A 153 14.32 0.30 -2.74
CA ILE A 153 13.13 1.07 -2.35
C ILE A 153 12.98 1.09 -0.83
N ASP A 154 13.19 -0.03 -0.13
CA ASP A 154 13.15 -0.14 1.33
C ASP A 154 14.21 0.75 1.99
N GLN A 155 15.45 0.69 1.49
CA GLN A 155 16.51 1.59 1.96
C GLN A 155 16.12 3.06 1.81
N SER A 156 15.56 3.43 0.66
CA SER A 156 15.07 4.79 0.41
C SER A 156 13.91 5.16 1.33
N ALA A 157 12.96 4.25 1.53
CA ALA A 157 11.77 4.47 2.37
C ALA A 157 12.14 4.70 3.84
N ARG A 158 13.18 4.03 4.36
CA ARG A 158 13.70 4.27 5.72
C ARG A 158 14.17 5.70 5.92
N HIS A 159 14.78 6.29 4.90
CA HIS A 159 15.26 7.66 4.99
C HIS A 159 14.13 8.70 5.02
N TYR A 160 13.03 8.40 4.34
CA TYR A 160 11.88 9.31 4.24
C TYR A 160 10.80 9.05 5.29
N HIS A 161 10.98 8.05 6.15
CA HIS A 161 9.96 7.67 7.13
C HIS A 161 9.52 8.83 8.02
N ASP A 162 10.48 9.67 8.44
CA ASP A 162 10.24 10.83 9.31
C ASP A 162 9.91 12.12 8.52
N SER A 163 9.59 12.02 7.23
CA SER A 163 9.17 13.16 6.42
C SER A 163 7.77 13.64 6.80
N ALA A 164 7.51 14.93 6.57
CA ALA A 164 6.19 15.51 6.72
C ALA A 164 5.14 14.79 5.85
N GLU A 165 5.50 14.38 4.63
CA GLU A 165 4.65 13.61 3.73
C GLU A 165 4.32 12.22 4.30
N SER A 166 5.31 11.51 4.86
CA SER A 166 5.06 10.19 5.46
C SER A 166 4.18 10.27 6.70
N ALA A 167 4.36 11.31 7.53
CA ALA A 167 3.49 11.56 8.68
C ALA A 167 2.06 11.92 8.25
N ALA A 168 1.89 12.77 7.22
CA ALA A 168 0.59 13.13 6.68
C ALA A 168 -0.12 11.93 6.05
N GLU A 169 0.61 11.08 5.32
CA GLU A 169 0.09 9.87 4.70
C GLU A 169 -0.35 8.84 5.76
N LYS A 170 0.39 8.69 6.86
CA LYS A 170 -0.05 7.88 8.01
C LYS A 170 -1.38 8.39 8.58
N GLU A 171 -1.54 9.71 8.72
CA GLU A 171 -2.79 10.30 9.20
C GLU A 171 -3.96 10.11 8.21
N LYS A 172 -3.69 10.20 6.90
CA LYS A 172 -4.66 9.90 5.83
C LYS A 172 -5.17 8.46 5.94
N TRP A 173 -4.28 7.49 6.07
CA TRP A 173 -4.67 6.08 6.18
C TRP A 173 -5.47 5.80 7.45
N LEU A 174 -5.09 6.38 8.58
CA LEU A 174 -5.88 6.27 9.82
C LEU A 174 -7.28 6.87 9.63
N PHE A 175 -7.40 8.01 8.93
CA PHE A 175 -8.70 8.59 8.60
C PHE A 175 -9.57 7.64 7.76
N ILE A 176 -9.00 7.08 6.69
CA ILE A 176 -9.72 6.12 5.83
C ILE A 176 -10.19 4.91 6.64
N ILE A 177 -9.28 4.28 7.39
CA ILE A 177 -9.58 3.09 8.21
C ILE A 177 -10.66 3.40 9.23
N GLN A 178 -10.61 4.57 9.88
CA GLN A 178 -11.63 5.00 10.84
C GLN A 178 -13.02 5.08 10.20
N LYS A 179 -13.12 5.49 8.93
CA LYS A 179 -14.39 5.61 8.20
C LYS A 179 -14.87 4.28 7.59
N SER A 180 -13.99 3.30 7.50
CA SER A 180 -14.21 2.07 6.74
C SER A 180 -14.17 0.79 7.59
N ALA A 181 -13.85 0.86 8.88
CA ALA A 181 -13.81 -0.28 9.79
C ALA A 181 -14.98 -0.24 10.79
N PHE A 182 -15.73 -1.33 10.85
CA PHE A 182 -16.94 -1.48 11.66
C PHE A 182 -16.85 -2.69 12.58
N ASP A 183 -17.48 -2.59 13.75
CA ASP A 183 -17.82 -3.76 14.55
C ASP A 183 -18.95 -4.53 13.83
N ASP A 184 -18.69 -5.78 13.45
CA ASP A 184 -19.62 -6.59 12.66
C ASP A 184 -20.92 -6.91 13.41
N LYS A 185 -20.90 -6.96 14.75
CA LYS A 185 -22.08 -7.28 15.56
C LYS A 185 -22.94 -6.07 15.84
N ALA A 186 -22.29 -4.92 16.03
CA ALA A 186 -22.95 -3.70 16.49
C ALA A 186 -23.23 -2.71 15.35
N GLU A 187 -22.75 -3.00 14.13
CA GLU A 187 -22.93 -2.19 12.91
C GLU A 187 -22.55 -0.72 13.06
N HIS A 188 -21.70 -0.41 14.03
CA HIS A 188 -21.13 0.92 14.24
C HIS A 188 -19.64 0.91 13.88
N LEU A 189 -19.08 2.10 13.67
CA LEU A 189 -17.65 2.25 13.45
C LEU A 189 -16.87 1.64 14.62
N LEU A 190 -15.79 0.93 14.30
CA LEU A 190 -14.88 0.37 15.31
C LEU A 190 -14.29 1.49 16.17
N TRP A 191 -14.02 2.63 15.53
CA TRP A 191 -13.70 3.90 16.18
C TRP A 191 -14.67 5.00 15.73
N ASP A 192 -15.40 5.57 16.69
CA ASP A 192 -16.32 6.67 16.48
C ASP A 192 -15.62 7.97 16.03
N THR A 193 -14.37 8.15 16.44
CA THR A 193 -13.55 9.32 16.16
C THR A 193 -12.12 8.93 15.80
N LEU A 194 -11.46 9.78 15.00
CA LEU A 194 -10.04 9.58 14.67
C LEU A 194 -9.13 9.67 15.90
N ASP A 195 -9.46 10.52 16.88
CA ASP A 195 -8.68 10.65 18.12
C ASP A 195 -8.73 9.36 18.95
N LYS A 196 -9.88 8.66 18.96
CA LYS A 196 -9.99 7.36 19.62
C LYS A 196 -9.13 6.31 18.92
N LEU A 197 -9.11 6.29 17.58
CA LEU A 197 -8.21 5.42 16.82
C LEU A 197 -6.74 5.75 17.12
N LYS A 198 -6.34 7.03 17.11
CA LYS A 198 -4.96 7.45 17.43
C LYS A 198 -4.56 7.07 18.86
N LYS A 199 -5.47 7.22 19.82
CA LYS A 199 -5.25 6.80 21.21
C LYS A 199 -5.10 5.28 21.32
N ASP A 200 -5.98 4.51 20.72
CA ASP A 200 -5.87 3.05 20.69
C ASP A 200 -4.60 2.60 19.94
N ALA A 201 -4.15 3.33 18.91
CA ALA A 201 -2.90 3.05 18.22
C ALA A 201 -1.69 3.20 19.15
N ALA A 202 -1.74 4.13 20.11
CA ALA A 202 -0.70 4.32 21.12
C ALA A 202 -0.78 3.32 22.28
N GLU A 203 -1.99 2.93 22.70
CA GLU A 203 -2.21 2.07 23.88
C GLU A 203 -2.27 0.57 23.53
N LYS A 204 -2.71 0.24 22.32
CA LYS A 204 -2.97 -1.13 21.81
C LYS A 204 -2.35 -1.31 20.42
N GLU A 205 -1.12 -0.82 20.28
CA GLU A 205 -0.37 -0.72 19.02
C GLU A 205 -0.47 -1.99 18.16
N LYS A 206 -0.19 -3.17 18.72
CA LYS A 206 -0.23 -4.44 17.97
C LYS A 206 -1.60 -4.75 17.37
N THR A 207 -2.66 -4.51 18.14
CA THR A 207 -4.03 -4.81 17.72
C THR A 207 -4.48 -3.83 16.64
N VAL A 208 -4.21 -2.54 16.81
CA VAL A 208 -4.53 -1.53 15.80
C VAL A 208 -3.71 -1.75 14.53
N PHE A 209 -2.41 -2.07 14.67
CA PHE A 209 -1.55 -2.42 13.55
C PHE A 209 -2.12 -3.59 12.73
N ARG A 210 -2.63 -4.63 13.39
CA ARG A 210 -3.27 -5.76 12.71
C ARG A 210 -4.53 -5.35 11.93
N VAL A 211 -5.35 -4.46 12.49
CA VAL A 211 -6.52 -3.90 11.78
C VAL A 211 -6.08 -3.12 10.55
N VAL A 212 -5.09 -2.23 10.70
CA VAL A 212 -4.52 -1.44 9.62
C VAL A 212 -4.01 -2.36 8.51
N MET A 213 -3.14 -3.31 8.84
CA MET A 213 -2.55 -4.22 7.84
C MET A 213 -3.61 -5.03 7.08
N GLU A 214 -4.60 -5.60 7.76
CA GLU A 214 -5.62 -6.42 7.10
C GLU A 214 -6.56 -5.57 6.23
N TYR A 215 -6.86 -4.33 6.66
CA TYR A 215 -7.60 -3.38 5.83
C TYR A 215 -6.84 -3.05 4.54
N MET A 216 -5.53 -2.85 4.64
CA MET A 216 -4.71 -2.48 3.49
C MET A 216 -4.54 -3.65 2.52
N CYS A 217 -4.36 -4.87 3.03
CA CYS A 217 -4.36 -6.07 2.20
C CYS A 217 -5.69 -6.22 1.43
N PHE A 218 -6.80 -5.90 2.09
CA PHE A 218 -8.11 -5.91 1.48
C PHE A 218 -8.26 -4.85 0.38
N VAL A 219 -7.93 -3.58 0.65
CA VAL A 219 -8.07 -2.50 -0.35
C VAL A 219 -7.23 -2.76 -1.59
N HIS A 220 -6.01 -3.25 -1.40
CA HIS A 220 -5.05 -3.51 -2.48
C HIS A 220 -5.13 -4.92 -3.08
N LYS A 221 -6.06 -5.77 -2.62
CA LYS A 221 -6.22 -7.16 -3.08
C LYS A 221 -4.94 -7.99 -2.98
N THR A 222 -4.12 -7.74 -1.97
CA THR A 222 -2.79 -8.36 -1.81
C THR A 222 -2.82 -9.60 -0.91
N ASP A 223 -4.01 -10.10 -0.56
CA ASP A 223 -4.20 -11.26 0.32
C ASP A 223 -3.48 -12.54 -0.17
N GLU A 224 -3.20 -12.63 -1.48
CA GLU A 224 -2.52 -13.78 -2.11
C GLU A 224 -0.98 -13.69 -2.10
N PHE A 225 -0.42 -12.48 -1.95
CA PHE A 225 1.01 -12.21 -2.21
C PHE A 225 1.82 -11.92 -0.94
N ILE A 226 1.16 -11.81 0.21
CA ILE A 226 1.83 -11.41 1.45
C ILE A 226 1.75 -12.48 2.57
N PRO A 227 2.32 -13.69 2.40
CA PRO A 227 2.50 -14.65 3.51
C PRO A 227 3.47 -14.15 4.60
N ASP A 228 4.47 -13.34 4.23
CA ASP A 228 5.57 -12.96 5.14
C ASP A 228 5.21 -11.87 6.17
N PHE A 229 4.18 -11.04 5.93
CA PHE A 229 3.79 -10.00 6.90
C PHE A 229 2.98 -10.53 8.07
N ARG A 230 2.11 -11.52 7.85
CA ARG A 230 1.38 -12.18 8.96
C ARG A 230 2.36 -12.86 9.91
N ASN A 231 3.50 -13.35 9.40
CA ASN A 231 4.59 -13.88 10.21
C ASN A 231 5.41 -12.81 10.95
N LEU A 232 5.50 -11.59 10.41
CA LEU A 232 6.09 -10.44 11.10
C LEU A 232 5.26 -10.03 12.32
N VAL A 233 3.92 -10.02 12.21
CA VAL A 233 3.01 -9.73 13.33
C VAL A 233 3.09 -10.80 14.43
N ASN A 234 3.24 -12.07 14.07
CA ASN A 234 3.35 -13.17 15.04
C ASN A 234 4.71 -13.26 15.74
N LYS A 235 5.75 -12.58 15.23
CA LYS A 235 7.09 -12.57 15.81
C LYS A 235 7.34 -11.43 16.80
N TYR A 236 6.39 -10.51 16.99
CA TYR A 236 6.54 -9.36 17.90
C TYR A 236 5.47 -9.30 18.97
#